data_AF-A0A832ZKK1-F1
#
_entry.id   AF-A0A832ZKK1-F1
#
_cell.length_a   1.000
_cell.length_b   1.000
_cell.length_c   1.000
_cell.angle_alpha   90.00
_cell.angle_beta   90.00
_cell.angle_gamma   90.00
#
_symmetry.space_group_name_H-M   'P 1'
#
loop_
_entity.id
_entity.type
_entity.pdbx_description
1 polymer ?
#
loop_
_entity_poly.entity_id
_entity_poly.type
_entity_poly.pdbx_seq_one_letter_code
_entity_poly.pdbx_strand_id
1 'polypeptide(L)' 'MKLSSGYIIVGAYGDKIRRTLFAQLREHIKKKEIDPKMVAKASGELNKLLYEILVNKL' A
#
# COMPACT_ATOMS: atom_id res chain seq x y z
N MET A 1 0.24 0.83 14.50
CA MET A 1 1.16 1.07 13.35
C MET A 1 0.47 2.01 12.37
N LYS A 2 1.19 2.95 11.75
CA LYS A 2 0.63 3.89 10.76
C LYS A 2 1.31 3.68 9.40
N LEU A 3 0.55 3.61 8.32
CA LEU A 3 1.08 3.62 6.95
C LEU A 3 1.37 5.06 6.52
N SER A 4 2.54 5.31 5.94
CA SER A 4 2.93 6.63 5.42
C SER A 4 3.69 6.49 4.11
N SER A 5 3.24 7.18 3.07
CA SER A 5 3.96 7.26 1.79
C SER A 5 5.17 8.20 1.84
N GLY A 6 5.23 9.11 2.83
CA GLY A 6 6.04 10.32 2.73
C GLY A 6 5.64 11.17 1.51
N TYR A 7 6.51 12.10 1.12
CA TYR A 7 6.33 12.86 -0.13
C TYR A 7 6.57 11.96 -1.35
N ILE A 8 5.63 11.97 -2.29
CA ILE A 8 5.68 11.21 -3.55
C ILE A 8 4.84 11.94 -4.61
N ILE A 9 5.24 11.81 -5.88
CA ILE A 9 4.45 12.30 -7.01
C ILE A 9 3.18 11.45 -7.15
N VAL A 10 2.04 12.08 -7.41
CA VAL A 10 0.74 11.39 -7.52
C VAL A 10 0.77 10.24 -8.54
N GLY A 11 1.43 10.39 -9.68
CA GLY A 11 1.54 9.32 -10.67
C GLY A 11 2.25 8.04 -10.17
N ALA A 12 2.97 8.11 -9.05
CA ALA A 12 3.71 6.98 -8.47
C ALA A 12 3.23 6.57 -7.07
N TYR A 13 2.11 7.13 -6.56
CA TYR A 13 1.68 6.83 -5.19
C TYR A 13 1.38 5.33 -5.00
N GLY A 14 0.81 4.67 -6.02
CA GLY A 14 0.33 3.30 -5.90
C GLY A 14 1.44 2.30 -5.56
N ASP A 15 2.57 2.41 -6.26
CA ASP A 15 3.75 1.59 -5.98
C ASP A 15 4.38 1.93 -4.63
N LYS A 16 4.35 3.21 -4.24
CA LYS A 16 4.88 3.63 -2.93
C LYS A 16 4.07 3.04 -1.79
N ILE A 17 2.74 3.06 -1.87
CA ILE A 17 1.84 2.45 -0.89
C ILE A 17 2.11 0.95 -0.77
N ARG A 18 2.15 0.23 -1.90
CA ARG A 18 2.42 -1.21 -1.92
C ARG A 18 3.76 -1.54 -1.27
N ARG A 19 4.85 -0.91 -1.73
CA ARG A 19 6.20 -1.16 -1.20
C ARG A 19 6.30 -0.90 0.29
N THR A 20 5.67 0.19 0.77
CA THR A 20 5.70 0.54 2.19
C THR A 20 4.95 -0.47 3.03
N LEU A 21 3.77 -0.91 2.57
CA LEU A 21 2.99 -1.92 3.29
C LEU A 21 3.73 -3.26 3.39
N PHE A 22 4.34 -3.72 2.29
CA PHE A 22 5.19 -4.92 2.30
C PHE A 22 6.40 -4.77 3.21
N ALA A 23 7.04 -3.59 3.24
CA ALA A 23 8.17 -3.34 4.12
C ALA A 23 7.76 -3.38 5.61
N GLN A 24 6.62 -2.77 5.95
CA GLN A 24 6.10 -2.76 7.33
C GLN A 24 5.69 -4.15 7.81
N LEU A 25 5.13 -4.99 6.93
CA LEU A 25 4.66 -6.34 7.28
C LEU A 25 5.70 -7.44 7.02
N ARG A 26 6.94 -7.08 6.62
CA ARG A 26 7.98 -8.03 6.21
C ARG A 26 8.24 -9.13 7.23
N GLU A 27 8.32 -8.78 8.52
CA GLU A 27 8.62 -9.76 9.57
C GLU A 27 7.46 -10.74 9.79
N HIS A 28 6.21 -10.27 9.73
CA HIS A 28 5.02 -11.12 9.79
C HIS A 28 4.91 -12.06 8.59
N ILE A 29 5.27 -11.58 7.40
CA ILE A 29 5.33 -12.41 6.18
C ILE A 29 6.40 -13.50 6.35
N LYS A 30 7.60 -13.16 6.84
CA LYS A 30 8.67 -14.15 7.09
C LYS A 30 8.25 -15.22 8.11
N LYS A 31 7.53 -14.82 9.15
CA LYS A 31 6.96 -15.72 10.16
C LYS A 31 5.76 -16.53 9.66
N LYS A 32 5.32 -16.32 8.41
CA LYS A 32 4.13 -16.94 7.81
C LYS A 32 2.81 -16.62 8.54
N GLU A 33 2.79 -15.55 9.32
CA GLU A 33 1.59 -15.06 10.01
C GLU A 33 0.65 -14.33 9.04
N ILE A 34 1.21 -13.79 7.94
CA ILE A 34 0.46 -13.07 6.90
C ILE A 34 0.86 -13.61 5.53
N ASP A 35 -0.13 -13.98 4.72
CA ASP A 35 0.08 -14.31 3.31
C ASP A 35 0.46 -13.03 2.52
N PRO A 36 1.61 -12.99 1.82
CA PRO A 36 1.96 -11.87 0.97
C PRO A 36 0.90 -11.53 -0.11
N LYS A 37 0.07 -12.49 -0.53
CA LYS A 37 -1.09 -12.23 -1.42
C LYS A 37 -2.14 -11.33 -0.75
N MET A 38 -2.37 -11.48 0.54
CA MET A 38 -3.29 -10.62 1.30
C MET A 38 -2.76 -9.18 1.37
N VAL A 39 -1.44 -9.01 1.54
CA VAL A 39 -0.81 -7.69 1.52
C VAL A 39 -0.94 -7.03 0.14
N ALA A 40 -0.73 -7.80 -0.93
CA ALA A 40 -0.95 -7.32 -2.30
C ALA A 40 -2.39 -6.87 -2.52
N LYS A 41 -3.37 -7.70 -2.14
CA LYS A 41 -4.80 -7.40 -2.25
C LYS A 41 -5.17 -6.13 -1.49
N ALA A 42 -4.81 -6.04 -0.21
CA ALA A 42 -5.10 -4.87 0.63
C ALA A 42 -4.46 -3.59 0.07
N SER A 43 -3.23 -3.66 -0.45
CA SER A 43 -2.61 -2.51 -1.11
C SER A 43 -3.34 -2.08 -2.39
N GLY A 44 -3.88 -3.03 -3.16
CA GLY A 44 -4.66 -2.75 -4.37
C GLY A 44 -6.01 -2.11 -4.06
N GLU A 45 -6.73 -2.61 -3.04
CA GLU A 45 -7.99 -2.04 -2.58
C GLU A 45 -7.82 -0.60 -2.08
N LEU A 46 -6.77 -0.36 -1.29
CA LEU A 46 -6.42 0.99 -0.85
C LEU A 46 -6.07 1.90 -2.03
N ASN A 47 -5.26 1.42 -2.99
CA ASN A 47 -4.90 2.20 -4.17
C ASN A 47 -6.12 2.54 -5.03
N LYS A 48 -7.11 1.64 -5.14
CA LYS A 48 -8.36 1.94 -5.84
C LYS A 48 -9.11 3.09 -5.17
N LEU A 49 -9.23 3.07 -3.84
CA LEU A 49 -9.85 4.17 -3.10
C LEU A 49 -9.07 5.49 -3.26
N LEU A 50 -7.74 5.42 -3.18
CA LEU A 50 -6.88 6.58 -3.37
C LEU A 50 -6.98 7.13 -4.79
N TYR A 51 -7.19 6.29 -5.80
CA TYR A 51 -7.42 6.75 -7.17
C TYR A 51 -8.70 7.58 -7.26
N GLU A 52 -9.79 7.08 -6.68
CA GLU A 52 -11.06 7.81 -6.65
C GLU A 52 -10.93 9.15 -5.93
N ILE A 53 -10.12 9.24 -4.89
CA ILE A 53 -9.93 10.50 -4.14
C ILE A 53 -8.96 11.44 -4.86
N LEU A 54 -7.76 10.97 -5.18
CA LEU A 54 -6.65 11.81 -5.64
C LEU A 54 -6.70 12.14 -7.14
N VAL A 55 -7.41 11.35 -7.94
CA VAL A 55 -7.46 11.49 -9.40
C VAL A 55 -8.83 11.91 -9.88
N ASN A 56 -9.90 11.30 -9.33
CA ASN A 56 -11.26 11.58 -9.82
C ASN A 56 -11.95 12.73 -9.08
N LYS A 57 -11.55 13.08 -7.85
CA LYS A 57 -12.25 14.07 -7.00
C LYS A 57 -11.47 15.35 -6.71
N LEU A 58 -10.14 15.29 -6.66
CA LEU A 58 -9.25 16.42 -6.42
C LEU A 58 -8.65 16.90 -7.74
#